data_AF-A0A918VRE6-F1
#
_entry.id   AF-A0A918VRE6-F1
#
_cell.length_a   1.000
_cell.length_b   1.000
_cell.length_c   1.000
_cell.angle_alpha   90.00
_cell.angle_beta   90.00
_cell.angle_gamma   90.00
#
_symmetry.space_group_name_H-M   'P 1'
#
loop_
_entity.id
_entity.type
_entity.pdbx_description
1 polymer ?
#
loop_
_entity_poly.entity_id
_entity_poly.type
_entity_poly.pdbx_seq_one_letter_code
_entity_poly.pdbx_strand_id
1 'polypeptide(L)'
;MNTKIIVQRLAFFALVVWAASTIVFFVPRLSPRNAIRERFGELARTGGFSPGDIEKLIASMQQQFGLDKPIWEQYWQYLGNILRMDFGYSLSRYPMTVTEVIMQSVPWTIGLLLVTTVLSFVIGTLLGAVAAWPKAPAWLRSIATPFILLTGVPPIIMGILLLFFVGFRMKLLPLGGAYSVGLVPNWSWAFFADLMVHQILPALSLILGSVGTWVLSMRGMGITIQGEDYVNFAEHKGLSPGRIFRDYYVRNALLPQVTGLALAIGTVVTSAVVVEQLFGLPGIGTALNLAIRANDFPVIYGIVLFITIAIALLMLLLEFIYPVLDPRIRTN
;
A
#
# COMPACT_ATOMS: atom_id res chain seq x y z
N MET A 1 28.89 -10.46 1.22
CA MET A 1 27.88 -10.48 2.30
C MET A 1 28.07 -11.77 3.08
N ASN A 2 28.16 -11.71 4.41
CA ASN A 2 28.44 -12.90 5.22
C ASN A 2 27.25 -13.88 5.16
N THR A 3 27.51 -15.16 4.89
CA THR A 3 26.47 -16.21 4.84
C THR A 3 25.60 -16.24 6.10
N LYS A 4 26.20 -15.91 7.26
CA LYS A 4 25.48 -15.77 8.54
C LYS A 4 24.37 -14.71 8.48
N ILE A 5 24.61 -13.57 7.84
CA ILE A 5 23.64 -12.48 7.72
C ILE A 5 22.48 -12.91 6.82
N ILE A 6 22.78 -13.58 5.70
CA ILE A 6 21.74 -14.08 4.78
C ILE A 6 20.82 -15.06 5.49
N VAL A 7 21.39 -16.03 6.21
CA VAL A 7 20.62 -17.01 7.00
C VAL A 7 19.78 -16.32 8.07
N GLN A 8 20.35 -15.35 8.80
CA GLN A 8 19.62 -14.61 9.83
C GLN A 8 18.42 -13.86 9.25
N ARG A 9 18.58 -13.19 8.11
CA ARG A 9 17.50 -12.44 7.44
C ARG A 9 16.40 -13.36 6.91
N LEU A 10 16.78 -14.49 6.30
CA LEU A 10 15.82 -15.49 5.83
C LEU A 10 15.07 -16.17 6.98
N ALA A 11 15.77 -16.45 8.09
CA ALA A 11 15.13 -17.00 9.29
C ALA A 11 14.15 -16.00 9.91
N PHE A 12 14.51 -14.71 9.95
CA PHE A 12 13.61 -13.65 10.41
C PHE A 12 12.39 -13.50 9.49
N PHE A 13 12.58 -13.51 8.17
CA PHE A 13 11.49 -13.53 7.19
C PHE A 13 10.53 -14.70 7.43
N ALA A 14 11.05 -15.92 7.56
CA ALA A 14 10.23 -17.10 7.82
C ALA A 14 9.49 -17.01 9.15
N LEU A 15 10.14 -16.50 10.20
CA LEU A 15 9.53 -16.28 11.52
C LEU A 15 8.39 -15.27 11.45
N VAL A 16 8.57 -14.15 10.72
CA VAL A 16 7.54 -13.12 10.54
C VAL A 16 6.33 -13.68 9.80
N VAL A 17 6.54 -14.38 8.68
CA VAL A 17 5.45 -15.00 7.91
C VAL A 17 4.71 -16.05 8.74
N TRP A 18 5.44 -16.90 9.46
CA TRP A 18 4.85 -17.90 10.34
C TRP A 18 4.03 -17.24 11.46
N ALA A 19 4.62 -16.32 12.22
CA ALA A 19 3.94 -15.64 13.32
C ALA A 19 2.68 -14.90 12.85
N ALA A 20 2.77 -14.17 11.73
CA ALA A 20 1.61 -13.50 11.14
C ALA A 20 0.53 -14.51 10.70
N SER A 21 0.91 -15.61 10.03
CA SER A 21 -0.04 -16.66 9.62
C SER A 21 -0.75 -17.29 10.83
N THR A 22 -0.04 -17.52 11.94
CA THR A 22 -0.60 -18.05 13.17
C THR A 22 -1.59 -17.08 13.78
N ILE A 23 -1.23 -15.80 13.89
CA ILE A 23 -2.13 -14.75 14.40
C ILE A 23 -3.40 -14.66 13.55
N VAL A 24 -3.23 -14.61 12.22
CA VAL A 24 -4.32 -14.53 11.25
C VAL A 24 -5.26 -15.73 11.37
N PHE A 25 -4.74 -16.94 11.61
CA PHE A 25 -5.56 -18.12 11.82
C PHE A 25 -6.45 -18.02 13.06
N PHE A 26 -5.91 -17.52 14.18
CA PHE A 26 -6.64 -17.48 15.46
C PHE A 26 -7.55 -16.26 15.61
N VAL A 27 -7.16 -15.07 15.13
CA VAL A 27 -7.88 -13.81 15.41
C VAL A 27 -9.36 -13.88 15.01
N PRO A 28 -9.74 -14.30 13.78
CA PRO A 28 -11.16 -14.34 13.41
C PRO A 28 -11.96 -15.44 14.11
N ARG A 29 -11.29 -16.48 14.64
CA ARG A 29 -11.92 -17.55 15.44
C ARG A 29 -12.22 -17.14 16.87
N LEU A 30 -11.64 -16.03 17.35
CA LEU A 30 -12.04 -15.39 18.61
C LEU A 30 -13.38 -14.68 18.47
N SER A 31 -13.83 -14.39 17.25
CA SER A 31 -15.17 -13.86 17.01
C SER A 31 -16.21 -14.93 17.32
N PRO A 32 -17.27 -14.61 18.09
CA PRO A 32 -18.35 -15.55 18.36
C PRO A 32 -19.22 -15.86 17.13
N ARG A 33 -18.93 -15.24 15.97
CA ARG A 33 -19.72 -15.38 14.74
C ARG A 33 -19.31 -16.61 13.93
N ASN A 34 -20.29 -17.40 13.52
CA ASN A 34 -20.10 -18.50 12.57
C ASN A 34 -20.41 -18.00 11.15
N ALA A 35 -19.38 -17.65 10.39
CA ALA A 35 -19.48 -17.10 9.03
C ALA A 35 -20.36 -17.93 8.09
N ILE A 36 -20.24 -19.26 8.15
CA ILE A 36 -21.01 -20.17 7.32
C ILE A 36 -22.50 -20.03 7.68
N ARG A 37 -22.85 -20.12 8.97
CA ARG A 37 -24.25 -19.97 9.41
C ARG A 37 -24.83 -18.59 9.09
N GLU A 38 -24.06 -17.52 9.25
CA GLU A 38 -24.52 -16.17 8.91
C GLU A 38 -24.78 -16.01 7.41
N ARG A 39 -23.83 -16.45 6.57
CA ARG A 39 -23.97 -16.32 5.11
C ARG A 39 -25.14 -17.14 4.57
N PHE A 40 -25.29 -18.36 5.06
CA PHE A 40 -26.41 -19.21 4.68
C PHE A 40 -27.73 -18.75 5.29
N GLY A 41 -27.71 -18.11 6.46
CA GLY A 41 -28.87 -17.40 7.02
C GLY A 41 -29.29 -16.18 6.19
N GLU A 42 -28.35 -15.44 5.58
CA GLU A 42 -28.66 -14.38 4.61
C GLU A 42 -29.25 -14.95 3.32
N LEU A 43 -28.66 -16.00 2.75
CA LEU A 43 -29.15 -16.67 1.54
C LEU A 43 -30.56 -17.27 1.75
N ALA A 44 -30.87 -17.74 2.96
CA ALA A 44 -32.21 -18.15 3.36
C ALA A 44 -33.23 -16.99 3.27
N ARG A 45 -32.82 -15.79 3.71
CA ARG A 45 -33.67 -14.59 3.74
C ARG A 45 -33.87 -13.98 2.36
N THR A 46 -32.90 -14.11 1.45
CA THR A 46 -33.00 -13.59 0.08
C THR A 46 -33.70 -14.55 -0.90
N GLY A 47 -34.23 -15.68 -0.42
CA GLY A 47 -35.24 -16.47 -1.15
C GLY A 47 -34.71 -17.57 -2.08
N GLY A 48 -33.64 -18.28 -1.72
CA GLY A 48 -33.03 -19.31 -2.59
C GLY A 48 -33.13 -20.77 -2.14
N PHE A 49 -33.41 -21.07 -0.87
CA PHE A 49 -33.25 -22.43 -0.34
C PHE A 49 -34.25 -22.75 0.79
N SER A 50 -34.76 -23.98 0.85
CA SER A 50 -35.53 -24.50 1.98
C SER A 50 -34.63 -24.63 3.22
N PRO A 51 -35.10 -24.40 4.46
CA PRO A 51 -34.28 -24.52 5.67
C PRO A 51 -33.50 -25.84 5.78
N GLY A 52 -34.07 -26.96 5.31
CA GLY A 52 -33.41 -28.27 5.30
C GLY A 52 -32.34 -28.47 4.22
N ASP A 53 -32.40 -27.72 3.12
CA ASP A 53 -31.35 -27.74 2.07
C ASP A 53 -30.16 -26.89 2.48
N ILE A 54 -30.42 -25.82 3.25
CA ILE A 54 -29.39 -24.95 3.81
C ILE A 54 -28.54 -25.69 4.84
N GLU A 55 -29.14 -26.47 5.74
CA GLU A 55 -28.37 -27.25 6.72
C GLU A 55 -27.47 -28.31 6.06
N LYS A 56 -27.95 -28.97 5.00
CA LYS A 56 -27.15 -29.91 4.22
C LYS A 56 -25.99 -29.21 3.49
N LEU A 57 -26.25 -28.03 2.94
CA LEU A 57 -25.24 -27.22 2.27
C LEU A 57 -24.19 -26.70 3.26
N ILE A 58 -24.62 -26.23 4.44
CA ILE A 58 -23.74 -25.87 5.56
C ILE A 58 -22.89 -27.05 5.99
N ALA A 59 -23.46 -28.24 6.16
CA ALA A 59 -22.72 -29.44 6.56
C ALA A 59 -21.70 -29.85 5.49
N SER A 60 -22.09 -29.79 4.20
CA SER A 60 -21.18 -30.09 3.08
C SER A 60 -20.02 -29.09 3.01
N MET A 61 -20.28 -27.80 3.23
CA MET A 61 -19.26 -26.75 3.28
C MET A 61 -18.38 -26.92 4.51
N GLN A 62 -18.94 -27.20 5.70
CA GLN A 62 -18.17 -27.44 6.92
C GLN A 62 -17.19 -28.61 6.73
N GLN A 63 -17.65 -29.68 6.10
CA GLN A 63 -16.81 -30.84 5.77
C GLN A 63 -15.75 -30.50 4.71
N GLN A 64 -16.12 -29.74 3.67
CA GLN A 64 -15.20 -29.32 2.60
C GLN A 64 -14.10 -28.36 3.12
N PHE A 65 -14.43 -27.49 4.06
CA PHE A 65 -13.48 -26.57 4.70
C PHE A 65 -12.80 -27.17 5.94
N GLY A 66 -13.08 -28.44 6.29
CA GLY A 66 -12.48 -29.15 7.42
C GLY A 66 -12.77 -28.53 8.79
N LEU A 67 -13.86 -27.76 8.91
CA LEU A 67 -14.23 -27.01 10.11
C LEU A 67 -14.81 -27.90 11.21
N ASP A 68 -15.12 -29.15 10.87
CA ASP A 68 -15.56 -30.24 11.75
C ASP A 68 -14.41 -30.87 12.54
N LYS A 69 -13.17 -30.65 12.12
CA LYS A 69 -11.98 -31.24 12.76
C LYS A 69 -11.51 -30.44 13.98
N PRO A 70 -10.76 -31.05 14.91
CA PRO A 70 -10.09 -30.33 16.00
C PRO A 70 -9.26 -29.14 15.50
N ILE A 71 -9.20 -28.06 16.28
CA ILE A 71 -8.52 -26.80 15.90
C ILE A 71 -7.06 -27.03 15.49
N TRP A 72 -6.37 -27.97 16.15
CA TRP A 72 -4.98 -28.29 15.84
C TRP A 72 -4.83 -28.93 14.45
N GLU A 73 -5.79 -29.78 14.03
CA GLU A 73 -5.79 -30.34 12.67
C GLU A 73 -6.08 -29.27 11.62
N GLN A 74 -7.04 -28.39 11.90
CA GLN A 74 -7.34 -27.25 11.04
C GLN A 74 -6.11 -26.35 10.86
N TYR A 75 -5.33 -26.14 11.92
CA TYR A 75 -4.12 -25.33 11.87
C TYR A 75 -3.04 -25.96 10.99
N TRP A 76 -2.77 -27.26 11.14
CA TRP A 76 -1.78 -27.94 10.30
C TRP A 76 -2.22 -28.07 8.84
N GLN A 77 -3.51 -28.28 8.58
CA GLN A 77 -4.07 -28.24 7.23
C GLN A 77 -3.93 -26.84 6.62
N TYR A 78 -4.24 -25.80 7.38
CA TYR A 78 -4.04 -24.40 6.97
C TYR A 78 -2.58 -24.10 6.62
N LEU A 79 -1.63 -24.49 7.47
CA LEU A 79 -0.20 -24.31 7.19
C LEU A 79 0.24 -25.10 5.95
N GLY A 80 -0.22 -26.35 5.81
CA GLY A 80 0.07 -27.17 4.62
C GLY A 80 -0.47 -26.56 3.32
N ASN A 81 -1.66 -25.97 3.39
CA ASN A 81 -2.30 -25.30 2.26
C ASN A 81 -1.57 -24.00 1.89
N ILE A 82 -1.13 -23.21 2.88
CA ILE A 82 -0.26 -22.04 2.66
C ILE A 82 1.02 -22.42 1.92
N LEU A 83 1.70 -23.49 2.36
CA LEU A 83 2.94 -23.94 1.72
C LEU A 83 2.73 -24.36 0.26
N ARG A 84 1.50 -24.75 -0.10
CA ARG A 84 1.10 -25.07 -1.48
C ARG A 84 0.52 -23.87 -2.24
N MET A 85 0.45 -22.70 -1.61
CA MET A 85 -0.23 -21.50 -2.13
C MET A 85 -1.70 -21.75 -2.49
N ASP A 86 -2.34 -22.70 -1.79
CA ASP A 86 -3.76 -23.00 -1.93
C ASP A 86 -4.53 -22.31 -0.80
N PHE A 87 -5.26 -21.27 -1.17
CA PHE A 87 -6.09 -20.49 -0.23
C PHE A 87 -7.56 -20.91 -0.26
N GLY A 88 -7.92 -21.89 -1.09
CA GLY A 88 -9.29 -22.33 -1.29
C GLY A 88 -10.19 -21.28 -1.96
N TYR A 89 -11.47 -21.33 -1.62
CA TYR A 89 -12.53 -20.56 -2.25
C TYR A 89 -13.05 -19.44 -1.37
N SER A 90 -13.48 -18.35 -2.01
CA SER A 90 -14.25 -17.30 -1.37
C SER A 90 -15.64 -17.82 -0.99
N LEU A 91 -16.02 -17.66 0.29
CA LEU A 91 -17.37 -18.01 0.76
C LEU A 91 -18.42 -17.03 0.23
N SER A 92 -18.05 -15.76 0.08
CA SER A 92 -18.96 -14.70 -0.35
C SER A 92 -19.13 -14.61 -1.86
N ARG A 93 -18.12 -15.02 -2.63
CA ARG A 93 -18.06 -14.94 -4.11
C ARG A 93 -17.86 -16.30 -4.78
N TYR A 94 -18.33 -17.38 -4.16
CA TYR A 94 -18.23 -18.72 -4.74
C TYR A 94 -18.80 -18.75 -6.18
N PRO A 95 -18.14 -19.38 -7.16
CA PRO A 95 -16.98 -20.28 -7.05
C PRO A 95 -15.60 -19.61 -7.21
N MET A 96 -15.47 -18.28 -7.05
CA MET A 96 -14.16 -17.62 -7.18
C MET A 96 -13.16 -18.13 -6.12
N THR A 97 -11.92 -18.37 -6.56
CA THR A 97 -10.83 -18.72 -5.64
C THR A 97 -10.32 -17.49 -4.90
N VAL A 98 -9.74 -17.68 -3.71
CA VAL A 98 -9.12 -16.58 -2.96
C VAL A 98 -7.96 -15.97 -3.75
N THR A 99 -7.20 -16.80 -4.47
CA THR A 99 -6.11 -16.35 -5.35
C THR A 99 -6.64 -15.46 -6.47
N GLU A 100 -7.77 -15.79 -7.10
CA GLU A 100 -8.41 -14.92 -8.12
C GLU A 100 -8.80 -13.56 -7.53
N VAL A 101 -9.41 -13.55 -6.35
CA VAL A 101 -9.78 -12.30 -5.66
C VAL A 101 -8.54 -11.43 -5.41
N ILE A 102 -7.45 -12.02 -4.91
CA ILE A 102 -6.19 -11.32 -4.69
C ILE A 102 -5.63 -10.78 -6.01
N MET A 103 -5.48 -11.64 -7.03
CA MET A 103 -4.84 -11.28 -8.30
C MET A 103 -5.62 -10.22 -9.09
N GLN A 104 -6.95 -10.16 -8.93
CA GLN A 104 -7.76 -9.06 -9.51
C GLN A 104 -7.53 -7.74 -8.78
N SER A 105 -7.22 -7.77 -7.49
CA SER A 105 -7.04 -6.58 -6.65
C SER A 105 -5.61 -6.02 -6.63
N VAL A 106 -4.60 -6.89 -6.73
CA VAL A 106 -3.18 -6.52 -6.66
C VAL A 106 -2.78 -5.39 -7.62
N PRO A 107 -3.15 -5.42 -8.92
CA PRO A 107 -2.70 -4.39 -9.86
C PRO A 107 -3.17 -2.98 -9.49
N TRP A 108 -4.38 -2.87 -8.94
CA TRP A 108 -4.95 -1.58 -8.51
C TRP A 108 -4.17 -1.00 -7.34
N THR A 109 -3.90 -1.83 -6.32
CA THR A 109 -3.14 -1.42 -5.15
C THR A 109 -1.70 -1.06 -5.50
N ILE A 110 -0.99 -1.95 -6.20
CA ILE A 110 0.42 -1.72 -6.57
C ILE A 110 0.54 -0.51 -7.49
N GLY A 111 -0.32 -0.39 -8.50
CA GLY A 111 -0.28 0.72 -9.46
C GLY A 111 -0.49 2.06 -8.77
N LEU A 112 -1.53 2.17 -7.94
CA LEU A 112 -1.81 3.39 -7.19
C LEU A 112 -0.64 3.75 -6.25
N LEU A 113 -0.14 2.77 -5.49
CA LEU A 113 0.89 3.00 -4.49
C LEU A 113 2.25 3.36 -5.07
N LEU A 114 2.72 2.64 -6.09
CA LEU A 114 4.01 2.92 -6.72
C LEU A 114 3.99 4.31 -7.36
N VAL A 115 2.95 4.61 -8.14
CA VAL A 115 2.84 5.90 -8.83
C VAL A 115 2.79 7.05 -7.82
N THR A 116 1.93 6.95 -6.81
CA THR A 116 1.79 8.02 -5.80
C THR A 116 3.04 8.18 -4.95
N THR A 117 3.71 7.08 -4.55
CA THR A 117 4.96 7.15 -3.78
C THR A 117 6.06 7.82 -4.57
N VAL A 118 6.25 7.43 -5.84
CA VAL A 118 7.27 8.02 -6.72
C VAL A 118 6.96 9.50 -6.98
N LEU A 119 5.70 9.85 -7.26
CA LEU A 119 5.32 11.25 -7.47
C LEU A 119 5.51 12.10 -6.20
N SER A 120 5.09 11.60 -5.03
CA SER A 120 5.33 12.28 -3.75
C SER A 120 6.81 12.50 -3.49
N PHE A 121 7.63 11.48 -3.75
CA PHE A 121 9.08 11.57 -3.63
C PHE A 121 9.65 12.62 -4.57
N VAL A 122 9.33 12.58 -5.87
CA VAL A 122 9.86 13.51 -6.86
C VAL A 122 9.43 14.93 -6.54
N ILE A 123 8.12 15.16 -6.36
CA ILE A 123 7.56 16.48 -6.09
C ILE A 123 8.13 17.02 -4.77
N GLY A 124 8.06 16.23 -3.69
CA GLY A 124 8.48 16.70 -2.38
C GLY A 124 9.98 16.93 -2.29
N THR A 125 10.78 16.10 -2.94
CA THR A 125 12.23 16.29 -3.02
C THR A 125 12.58 17.56 -3.80
N LEU A 126 11.97 17.79 -4.97
CA LEU A 126 12.24 19.02 -5.73
C LEU A 126 11.82 20.27 -4.96
N LEU A 127 10.64 20.27 -4.37
CA LEU A 127 10.13 21.39 -3.57
C LEU A 127 11.01 21.66 -2.35
N GLY A 128 11.40 20.63 -1.60
CA GLY A 128 12.25 20.80 -0.42
C GLY A 128 13.68 21.23 -0.77
N ALA A 129 14.22 20.74 -1.89
CA ALA A 129 15.54 21.15 -2.39
C ALA A 129 15.57 22.65 -2.69
N VAL A 130 14.55 23.13 -3.41
CA VAL A 130 14.42 24.54 -3.78
C VAL A 130 14.12 25.41 -2.55
N ALA A 131 13.32 24.91 -1.59
CA ALA A 131 13.00 25.63 -0.37
C ALA A 131 14.21 25.90 0.53
N ALA A 132 15.16 24.96 0.59
CA ALA A 132 16.40 25.13 1.34
C ALA A 132 17.49 25.89 0.58
N TRP A 133 17.37 26.08 -0.74
CA TRP A 133 18.39 26.75 -1.54
C TRP A 133 18.35 28.30 -1.36
N PRO A 134 19.39 28.95 -0.81
CA PRO A 134 19.35 30.38 -0.48
C PRO A 134 19.17 31.29 -1.69
N LYS A 135 19.75 30.88 -2.83
CA LYS A 135 19.72 31.66 -4.07
C LYS A 135 18.39 31.49 -4.83
N ALA A 136 17.47 30.66 -4.33
CA ALA A 136 16.13 30.56 -4.91
C ALA A 136 15.29 31.82 -4.59
N PRO A 137 14.44 32.28 -5.52
CA PRO A 137 13.50 33.37 -5.27
C PRO A 137 12.64 33.11 -4.03
N ALA A 138 12.35 34.15 -3.26
CA ALA A 138 11.59 34.02 -2.00
C ALA A 138 10.21 33.36 -2.21
N TRP A 139 9.48 33.72 -3.27
CA TRP A 139 8.19 33.12 -3.59
C TRP A 139 8.28 31.61 -3.84
N LEU A 140 9.37 31.16 -4.48
CA LEU A 140 9.61 29.77 -4.80
C LEU A 140 10.05 28.97 -3.57
N ARG A 141 10.73 29.63 -2.61
CA ARG A 141 10.99 29.02 -1.30
C ARG A 141 9.72 28.88 -0.47
N SER A 142 8.85 29.88 -0.52
CA SER A 142 7.57 29.89 0.22
C SER A 142 6.56 28.86 -0.28
N ILE A 143 6.66 28.40 -1.54
CA ILE A 143 5.73 27.40 -2.10
C ILE A 143 5.77 26.06 -1.36
N ALA A 144 6.88 25.73 -0.68
CA ALA A 144 7.05 24.49 0.05
C ALA A 144 6.32 24.49 1.41
N THR A 145 6.08 25.67 1.99
CA THR A 145 5.49 25.80 3.34
C THR A 145 4.12 25.13 3.46
N PRO A 146 3.15 25.34 2.54
CA PRO A 146 1.87 24.65 2.60
C PRO A 146 2.01 23.13 2.61
N PHE A 147 2.92 22.56 1.81
CA PHE A 147 3.15 21.12 1.75
C PHE A 147 3.74 20.57 3.05
N ILE A 148 4.63 21.32 3.72
CA ILE A 148 5.13 20.93 5.04
C ILE A 148 3.98 20.89 6.06
N LEU A 149 3.03 21.84 6.01
CA LEU A 149 1.87 21.81 6.92
C LEU A 149 0.98 20.56 6.70
N LEU A 150 0.96 20.02 5.48
CA LEU A 150 0.23 18.78 5.18
C LEU A 150 0.81 17.54 5.83
N THR A 151 2.03 17.56 6.39
CA THR A 151 2.58 16.39 7.12
C THR A 151 1.69 15.95 8.28
N GLY A 152 0.94 16.88 8.88
CA GLY A 152 0.02 16.60 9.97
C GLY A 152 -1.34 16.05 9.53
N VAL A 153 -1.60 15.97 8.21
CA VAL A 153 -2.91 15.60 7.67
C VAL A 153 -2.85 14.18 7.09
N PRO A 154 -3.53 13.20 7.70
CA PRO A 154 -3.60 11.84 7.18
C PRO A 154 -4.20 11.78 5.75
N PRO A 155 -3.74 10.85 4.88
CA PRO A 155 -4.27 10.70 3.52
C PRO A 155 -5.78 10.50 3.44
N ILE A 156 -6.38 9.81 4.41
CA ILE A 156 -7.85 9.63 4.47
C ILE A 156 -8.59 10.96 4.65
N ILE A 157 -8.09 11.85 5.52
CA ILE A 157 -8.71 13.16 5.75
C ILE A 157 -8.58 13.99 4.48
N MET A 158 -7.42 13.95 3.84
CA MET A 158 -7.22 14.60 2.55
C MET A 158 -8.18 14.05 1.48
N GLY A 159 -8.38 12.73 1.43
CA GLY A 159 -9.34 12.08 0.55
C GLY A 159 -10.77 12.57 0.77
N ILE A 160 -11.21 12.69 2.04
CA ILE A 160 -12.53 13.20 2.39
C ILE A 160 -12.70 14.66 1.95
N LEU A 161 -11.69 15.51 2.19
CA LEU A 161 -11.71 16.91 1.76
C LEU A 161 -11.77 17.02 0.23
N LEU A 162 -10.96 16.24 -0.48
CA LEU A 162 -10.95 16.22 -1.94
C LEU A 162 -12.28 15.71 -2.52
N LEU A 163 -12.86 14.65 -1.95
CA LEU A 163 -14.19 14.17 -2.33
C LEU A 163 -15.25 15.24 -2.14
N PHE A 164 -15.25 15.93 -1.00
CA PHE A 164 -16.25 16.95 -0.70
C PHE A 164 -16.12 18.19 -1.59
N PHE A 165 -14.92 18.78 -1.65
CA PHE A 165 -14.74 20.04 -2.37
C PHE A 165 -14.63 19.83 -3.89
N VAL A 166 -13.79 18.90 -4.34
CA VAL A 166 -13.50 18.72 -5.77
C VAL A 166 -14.55 17.82 -6.44
N GLY A 167 -14.88 16.69 -5.79
CA GLY A 167 -15.83 15.73 -6.33
C GLY A 167 -17.29 16.16 -6.18
N PHE A 168 -17.72 16.55 -4.98
CA PHE A 168 -19.13 16.81 -4.70
C PHE A 168 -19.54 18.27 -4.97
N ARG A 169 -18.81 19.23 -4.40
CA ARG A 169 -19.18 20.66 -4.49
C ARG A 169 -18.90 21.25 -5.86
N MET A 170 -17.72 20.98 -6.42
CA MET A 170 -17.29 21.49 -7.74
C MET A 170 -17.66 20.57 -8.90
N LYS A 171 -17.91 19.27 -8.64
CA LYS A 171 -18.26 18.26 -9.67
C LYS A 171 -17.21 18.13 -10.78
N LEU A 172 -15.94 18.34 -10.45
CA LEU A 172 -14.84 18.30 -11.41
C LEU A 172 -14.34 16.89 -11.69
N LEU A 173 -14.38 16.02 -10.69
CA LEU A 173 -13.83 14.68 -10.73
C LEU A 173 -14.85 13.68 -10.15
N PRO A 174 -14.79 12.40 -10.57
CA PRO A 174 -15.70 11.37 -10.09
C PRO A 174 -15.52 11.12 -8.59
N LEU A 175 -16.62 10.75 -7.92
CA LEU A 175 -16.64 10.50 -6.48
C LEU A 175 -16.04 9.13 -6.09
N GLY A 176 -15.79 8.26 -7.05
CA GLY A 176 -15.23 6.94 -6.80
C GLY A 176 -15.49 5.96 -7.93
N GLY A 177 -15.07 4.72 -7.72
CA GLY A 177 -15.02 3.67 -8.73
C GLY A 177 -13.71 3.69 -9.51
N ALA A 178 -13.38 2.55 -10.13
CA ALA A 178 -12.22 2.44 -11.00
C ALA A 178 -12.38 3.17 -12.34
N TYR A 179 -13.63 3.26 -12.82
CA TYR A 179 -14.05 3.83 -14.09
C TYR A 179 -15.58 4.05 -14.03
N SER A 180 -16.12 4.79 -14.99
CA SER A 180 -17.54 5.13 -15.05
C SER A 180 -18.43 3.89 -15.14
N VAL A 181 -19.56 3.92 -14.41
CA VAL A 181 -20.52 2.82 -14.38
C VAL A 181 -21.08 2.54 -15.77
N GLY A 182 -21.12 1.27 -16.17
CA GLY A 182 -21.63 0.83 -17.48
C GLY A 182 -20.55 0.73 -18.58
N LEU A 183 -19.32 1.18 -18.32
CA LEU A 183 -18.20 0.93 -19.23
C LEU A 183 -17.71 -0.52 -19.10
N VAL A 184 -17.48 -1.15 -20.25
CA VAL A 184 -16.83 -2.46 -20.33
C VAL A 184 -15.33 -2.24 -20.58
N PRO A 185 -14.44 -2.80 -19.73
CA PRO A 185 -13.00 -2.68 -19.92
C PRO A 185 -12.56 -3.11 -21.32
N ASN A 186 -11.82 -2.22 -22.00
CA ASN A 186 -11.29 -2.45 -23.33
C ASN A 186 -10.02 -1.61 -23.55
N TRP A 187 -9.30 -1.88 -24.64
CA TRP A 187 -8.03 -1.19 -24.96
C TRP A 187 -8.20 0.16 -25.66
N SER A 188 -9.39 0.78 -25.62
CA SER A 188 -9.59 2.10 -26.22
C SER A 188 -8.96 3.21 -25.40
N TRP A 189 -8.55 4.27 -26.09
CA TRP A 189 -8.10 5.50 -25.44
C TRP A 189 -9.18 6.11 -24.54
N ALA A 190 -10.45 6.01 -24.93
CA ALA A 190 -11.57 6.53 -24.14
C ALA A 190 -11.68 5.84 -22.78
N PHE A 191 -11.57 4.51 -22.75
CA PHE A 191 -11.54 3.76 -21.50
C PHE A 191 -10.33 4.13 -20.64
N PHE A 192 -9.14 4.23 -21.25
CA PHE A 192 -7.93 4.62 -20.52
C PHE A 192 -8.02 6.02 -19.91
N ALA A 193 -8.56 7.00 -20.65
CA ALA A 193 -8.75 8.36 -20.16
C ALA A 193 -9.73 8.40 -18.98
N ASP A 194 -10.86 7.68 -19.08
CA ASP A 194 -11.84 7.57 -18.01
C ASP A 194 -11.23 6.91 -16.75
N LEU A 195 -10.52 5.79 -16.93
CA LEU A 195 -9.75 5.12 -15.88
C LEU A 195 -8.81 6.10 -15.17
N MET A 196 -8.01 6.87 -15.91
CA MET A 196 -7.05 7.82 -15.34
C MET A 196 -7.74 8.93 -14.56
N VAL A 197 -8.86 9.47 -15.06
CA VAL A 197 -9.65 10.50 -14.36
C VAL A 197 -10.14 9.99 -13.00
N HIS A 198 -10.54 8.72 -12.92
CA HIS A 198 -10.95 8.09 -11.66
C HIS A 198 -9.81 7.88 -10.66
N GLN A 199 -8.56 7.80 -11.13
CA GLN A 199 -7.39 7.67 -10.25
C GLN A 199 -6.91 9.02 -9.67
N ILE A 200 -7.36 10.17 -10.20
CA ILE A 200 -6.82 11.48 -9.80
C ILE A 200 -7.07 11.80 -8.32
N LEU A 201 -8.31 11.68 -7.83
CA LEU A 201 -8.61 12.00 -6.42
C LEU A 201 -7.93 11.02 -5.44
N PRO A 202 -7.98 9.69 -5.64
CA PRO A 202 -7.21 8.75 -4.84
C PRO A 202 -5.71 9.09 -4.83
N ALA A 203 -5.14 9.35 -6.01
CA ALA A 203 -3.72 9.67 -6.13
C ALA A 203 -3.35 10.97 -5.41
N LEU A 204 -4.14 12.03 -5.59
CA LEU A 204 -3.94 13.31 -4.92
C LEU A 204 -4.04 13.16 -3.40
N SER A 205 -4.95 12.34 -2.89
CA SER A 205 -5.08 12.13 -1.44
C SER A 205 -3.82 11.51 -0.83
N LEU A 206 -3.24 10.51 -1.50
CA LEU A 206 -2.00 9.86 -1.09
C LEU A 206 -0.79 10.80 -1.28
N ILE A 207 -0.76 11.54 -2.40
CA ILE A 207 0.34 12.45 -2.69
C ILE A 207 0.39 13.58 -1.67
N LEU A 208 -0.72 14.29 -1.47
CA LEU A 208 -0.79 15.40 -0.54
C LEU A 208 -0.58 14.95 0.92
N GLY A 209 -1.03 13.75 1.28
CA GLY A 209 -0.81 13.18 2.62
C GLY A 209 0.61 12.69 2.88
N SER A 210 1.48 12.59 1.87
CA SER A 210 2.86 12.09 2.03
C SER A 210 3.95 13.05 1.54
N VAL A 211 3.64 13.95 0.61
CA VAL A 211 4.59 14.89 -0.01
C VAL A 211 5.28 15.78 1.02
N GLY A 212 4.56 16.21 2.07
CA GLY A 212 5.12 17.06 3.12
C GLY A 212 6.35 16.46 3.81
N THR A 213 6.33 15.14 4.03
CA THR A 213 7.44 14.42 4.68
C THR A 213 8.69 14.47 3.81
N TRP A 214 8.52 14.30 2.49
CA TRP A 214 9.61 14.42 1.52
C TRP A 214 10.17 15.84 1.45
N VAL A 215 9.29 16.85 1.45
CA VAL A 215 9.68 18.27 1.48
C VAL A 215 10.49 18.58 2.73
N LEU A 216 9.98 18.19 3.90
CA LEU A 216 10.61 18.44 5.18
C LEU A 216 11.98 17.76 5.28
N SER A 217 12.05 16.48 4.89
CA SER A 217 13.29 15.70 4.83
C SER A 217 14.33 16.36 3.92
N MET A 218 13.95 16.72 2.68
CA MET A 218 14.89 17.31 1.71
C MET A 218 15.37 18.67 2.17
N ARG A 219 14.47 19.49 2.72
CA ARG A 219 14.80 20.81 3.23
C ARG A 219 15.80 20.71 4.38
N GLY A 220 15.61 19.74 5.28
CA GLY A 220 16.56 19.47 6.38
C GLY A 220 17.95 19.12 5.88
N MET A 221 18.05 18.14 4.96
CA MET A 221 19.32 17.74 4.37
C MET A 221 19.97 18.85 3.54
N GLY A 222 19.17 19.62 2.82
CA GLY A 222 19.61 20.75 2.03
C GLY A 222 20.34 21.79 2.88
N ILE A 223 19.75 22.16 4.03
CA ILE A 223 20.38 23.11 4.96
C ILE A 223 21.74 22.59 5.44
N THR A 224 21.86 21.30 5.75
CA THR A 224 23.14 20.69 6.14
C THR A 224 24.16 20.74 5.01
N ILE A 225 23.78 20.29 3.80
CA ILE A 225 24.69 20.20 2.64
C ILE A 225 25.16 21.56 2.16
N GLN A 226 24.33 22.58 2.27
CA GLN A 226 24.72 23.94 1.92
C GLN A 226 25.92 24.44 2.76
N GLY A 227 26.08 23.95 3.99
CA GLY A 227 27.20 24.31 4.87
C GLY A 227 28.50 23.55 4.60
N GLU A 228 28.50 22.58 3.68
CA GLU A 228 29.65 21.72 3.43
C GLU A 228 30.77 22.40 2.63
N ASP A 229 32.03 22.06 2.95
CA ASP A 229 33.22 22.66 2.35
C ASP A 229 33.26 22.53 0.82
N TYR A 230 32.78 21.43 0.25
CA TYR A 230 32.77 21.24 -1.20
C TYR A 230 31.77 22.16 -1.92
N VAL A 231 30.69 22.58 -1.25
CA VAL A 231 29.74 23.57 -1.79
C VAL A 231 30.37 24.95 -1.73
N ASN A 232 30.96 25.33 -0.60
CA ASN A 232 31.65 26.60 -0.43
C ASN A 232 32.84 26.73 -1.40
N PHE A 233 33.62 25.67 -1.59
CA PHE A 233 34.70 25.62 -2.56
C PHE A 233 34.20 25.82 -3.99
N ALA A 234 33.07 25.22 -4.37
CA ALA A 234 32.44 25.41 -5.67
C ALA A 234 31.99 26.87 -5.89
N GLU A 235 31.52 27.55 -4.84
CA GLU A 235 31.19 28.98 -4.87
C GLU A 235 32.45 29.85 -5.04
N HIS A 236 33.51 29.60 -4.27
CA HIS A 236 34.77 30.32 -4.39
C HIS A 236 35.47 30.10 -5.75
N LYS A 237 35.24 28.96 -6.39
CA LYS A 237 35.68 28.69 -7.77
C LYS A 237 34.90 29.50 -8.82
N GLY A 238 33.82 30.18 -8.44
CA GLY A 238 32.99 30.99 -9.35
C GLY A 238 32.05 30.18 -10.23
N LEU A 239 31.67 28.96 -9.83
CA LEU A 239 30.69 28.17 -10.58
C LEU A 239 29.31 28.82 -10.55
N SER A 240 28.53 28.66 -11.63
CA SER A 240 27.20 29.24 -11.70
C SER A 240 26.24 28.65 -10.66
N PRO A 241 25.29 29.44 -10.10
CA PRO A 241 24.35 28.96 -9.09
C PRO A 241 23.58 27.70 -9.47
N GLY A 242 23.19 27.58 -10.75
CA GLY A 242 22.48 26.40 -11.26
C GLY A 242 23.35 25.14 -11.29
N ARG A 243 24.65 25.28 -11.58
CA ARG A 243 25.60 24.17 -11.55
C ARG A 243 25.85 23.69 -10.13
N ILE A 244 26.02 24.62 -9.20
CA ILE A 244 26.18 24.31 -7.77
C ILE A 244 24.92 23.61 -7.25
N PHE A 245 23.75 24.15 -7.56
CA PHE A 245 22.47 23.57 -7.17
C PHE A 245 22.31 22.12 -7.66
N ARG A 246 22.54 21.84 -8.95
CA ARG A 246 22.34 20.50 -9.50
C ARG A 246 23.44 19.51 -9.09
N ASP A 247 24.70 19.87 -9.30
CA ASP A 247 25.82 18.92 -9.27
C ASP A 247 26.41 18.73 -7.86
N TYR A 248 26.34 19.76 -7.01
CA TYR A 248 26.95 19.75 -5.67
C TYR A 248 25.89 19.66 -4.57
N TYR A 249 24.74 20.31 -4.74
CA TYR A 249 23.71 20.34 -3.70
C TYR A 249 22.68 19.19 -3.86
N VAL A 250 21.88 19.20 -4.92
CA VAL A 250 20.79 18.21 -5.14
C VAL A 250 21.34 16.80 -5.22
N ARG A 251 22.41 16.58 -5.98
CA ARG A 251 23.01 15.25 -6.15
C ARG A 251 23.41 14.60 -4.82
N ASN A 252 23.97 15.37 -3.90
CA ASN A 252 24.40 14.85 -2.60
C ASN A 252 23.22 14.76 -1.61
N ALA A 253 22.27 15.69 -1.68
CA ALA A 253 21.05 15.67 -0.86
C ALA A 253 20.09 14.53 -1.24
N LEU A 254 20.17 14.03 -2.47
CA LEU A 254 19.34 12.94 -2.96
C LEU A 254 19.68 11.58 -2.37
N LEU A 255 20.92 11.34 -1.92
CA LEU A 255 21.34 10.00 -1.49
C LEU A 255 20.50 9.47 -0.32
N PRO A 256 20.25 10.24 0.77
CA PRO A 256 19.41 9.75 1.84
C PRO A 256 17.91 9.80 1.47
N GLN A 257 17.50 10.63 0.50
CA GLN A 257 16.12 10.58 0.00
C GLN A 257 15.82 9.28 -0.76
N VAL A 258 16.74 8.83 -1.62
CA VAL A 258 16.57 7.58 -2.37
C VAL A 258 16.49 6.39 -1.42
N THR A 259 17.27 6.42 -0.34
CA THR A 259 17.14 5.48 0.78
C THR A 259 15.75 5.51 1.39
N GLY A 260 15.26 6.71 1.72
CA GLY A 260 13.91 6.89 2.25
C GLY A 260 12.85 6.33 1.30
N LEU A 261 12.99 6.55 -0.01
CA LEU A 261 12.05 6.06 -1.03
C LEU A 261 11.99 4.54 -1.01
N ALA A 262 13.15 3.89 -0.93
CA ALA A 262 13.24 2.44 -0.84
C ALA A 262 12.47 1.93 0.39
N LEU A 263 12.68 2.53 1.57
CA LEU A 263 11.94 2.20 2.80
C LEU A 263 10.43 2.49 2.71
N ALA A 264 10.05 3.58 2.06
CA ALA A 264 8.65 3.95 1.86
C ALA A 264 7.91 2.91 1.02
N ILE A 265 8.52 2.42 -0.07
CA ILE A 265 7.92 1.37 -0.93
C ILE A 265 7.59 0.11 -0.12
N GLY A 266 8.41 -0.26 0.87
CA GLY A 266 8.12 -1.43 1.69
C GLY A 266 7.05 -1.21 2.78
N THR A 267 6.68 0.03 3.09
CA THR A 267 5.66 0.37 4.11
C THR A 267 4.38 0.97 3.55
N VAL A 268 4.34 1.30 2.25
CA VAL A 268 3.23 2.05 1.62
C VAL A 268 1.92 1.26 1.54
N VAL A 269 1.95 -0.07 1.63
CA VAL A 269 0.77 -0.95 1.49
C VAL A 269 -0.32 -0.64 2.52
N THR A 270 0.05 -0.20 3.73
CA THR A 270 -0.91 0.02 4.83
C THR A 270 -1.82 1.23 4.62
N SER A 271 -1.33 2.30 3.99
CA SER A 271 -2.10 3.55 3.82
C SER A 271 -3.09 3.50 2.64
N ALA A 272 -2.79 2.68 1.63
CA ALA A 272 -3.68 2.46 0.48
C ALA A 272 -5.03 1.89 0.88
N VAL A 273 -5.06 0.97 1.85
CA VAL A 273 -6.25 0.17 2.17
C VAL A 273 -7.48 1.03 2.41
N VAL A 274 -7.29 2.12 3.17
CA VAL A 274 -8.39 3.00 3.56
C VAL A 274 -8.75 3.98 2.44
N VAL A 275 -7.77 4.42 1.66
CA VAL A 275 -8.00 5.29 0.48
C VAL A 275 -8.76 4.54 -0.60
N GLU A 276 -8.37 3.30 -0.91
CA GLU A 276 -9.07 2.44 -1.87
C GLU A 276 -10.54 2.25 -1.48
N GLN A 277 -10.80 2.00 -0.20
CA GLN A 277 -12.16 1.85 0.30
C GLN A 277 -12.95 3.16 0.18
N LEU A 278 -12.34 4.29 0.55
CA LEU A 278 -12.98 5.60 0.51
C LEU A 278 -13.42 5.98 -0.91
N PHE A 279 -12.59 5.67 -1.92
CA PHE A 279 -12.87 5.95 -3.32
C PHE A 279 -13.50 4.77 -4.07
N GLY A 280 -13.82 3.65 -3.41
CA GLY A 280 -14.42 2.48 -4.04
C GLY A 280 -13.57 1.84 -5.14
N LEU A 281 -12.24 1.89 -5.01
CA LEU A 281 -11.33 1.23 -5.94
C LEU A 281 -11.29 -0.28 -5.67
N PRO A 282 -11.21 -1.15 -6.69
CA PRO A 282 -11.21 -2.60 -6.53
C PRO A 282 -9.85 -3.18 -6.07
N GLY A 283 -9.16 -2.47 -5.18
CA GLY A 283 -7.87 -2.88 -4.61
C GLY A 283 -7.99 -3.85 -3.44
N ILE A 284 -6.82 -4.26 -2.93
CA ILE A 284 -6.65 -5.23 -1.84
C ILE A 284 -7.39 -4.77 -0.57
N GLY A 285 -7.36 -3.47 -0.27
CA GLY A 285 -8.02 -2.93 0.92
C GLY A 285 -9.54 -3.03 0.85
N THR A 286 -10.10 -2.72 -0.31
CA THR A 286 -11.53 -2.87 -0.56
C THR A 286 -11.95 -4.34 -0.52
N ALA A 287 -11.17 -5.24 -1.13
CA ALA A 287 -11.42 -6.68 -1.08
C ALA A 287 -11.40 -7.22 0.37
N LEU A 288 -10.41 -6.79 1.17
CA LEU A 288 -10.33 -7.14 2.59
C LEU A 288 -11.54 -6.61 3.38
N ASN A 289 -11.93 -5.36 3.16
CA ASN A 289 -13.08 -4.78 3.87
C ASN A 289 -14.38 -5.51 3.54
N LEU A 290 -14.60 -5.85 2.27
CA LEU A 290 -15.76 -6.63 1.84
C LEU A 290 -15.76 -8.03 2.45
N ALA A 291 -14.60 -8.69 2.47
CA ALA A 291 -14.45 -10.00 3.09
C ALA A 291 -14.74 -9.95 4.61
N ILE A 292 -14.24 -8.94 5.32
CA ILE A 292 -14.55 -8.72 6.75
C ILE A 292 -16.06 -8.56 6.97
N ARG A 293 -16.72 -7.72 6.16
CA ARG A 293 -18.17 -7.48 6.29
C ARG A 293 -18.99 -8.73 5.98
N ALA A 294 -18.55 -9.54 5.03
CA ALA A 294 -19.20 -10.79 4.65
C ALA A 294 -18.78 -12.00 5.51
N ASN A 295 -17.91 -11.79 6.52
CA ASN A 295 -17.25 -12.85 7.28
C ASN A 295 -16.57 -13.93 6.39
N ASP A 296 -16.02 -13.55 5.24
CA ASP A 296 -15.36 -14.47 4.31
C ASP A 296 -13.93 -14.79 4.79
N PHE A 297 -13.83 -15.68 5.79
CA PHE A 297 -12.56 -15.99 6.45
C PHE A 297 -11.46 -16.47 5.50
N PRO A 298 -11.70 -17.36 4.50
CA PRO A 298 -10.66 -17.75 3.53
C PRO A 298 -10.04 -16.55 2.82
N VAL A 299 -10.86 -15.59 2.37
CA VAL A 299 -10.37 -14.37 1.70
C VAL A 299 -9.61 -13.46 2.67
N ILE A 300 -10.10 -13.29 3.90
CA ILE A 300 -9.38 -12.53 4.94
C ILE A 300 -8.00 -13.14 5.20
N TYR A 301 -7.94 -14.46 5.38
CA TYR A 301 -6.67 -15.16 5.63
C TYR A 301 -5.71 -15.03 4.47
N GLY A 302 -6.19 -15.24 3.24
CA GLY A 302 -5.38 -15.13 2.03
C GLY A 302 -4.84 -13.71 1.84
N ILE A 303 -5.69 -12.68 1.96
CA ILE A 303 -5.27 -11.28 1.77
C ILE A 303 -4.25 -10.86 2.84
N VAL A 304 -4.51 -11.13 4.12
CA VAL A 304 -3.59 -10.70 5.19
C VAL A 304 -2.25 -11.43 5.07
N LEU A 305 -2.26 -12.73 4.73
CA LEU A 305 -1.02 -13.45 4.49
C LEU A 305 -0.28 -12.92 3.25
N PHE A 306 -0.99 -12.65 2.16
CA PHE A 306 -0.42 -12.07 0.96
C PHE A 306 0.26 -10.73 1.25
N ILE A 307 -0.42 -9.81 1.94
CA ILE A 307 0.15 -8.51 2.35
C ILE A 307 1.38 -8.72 3.21
N THR A 308 1.33 -9.63 4.18
CA THR A 308 2.45 -9.92 5.09
C THR A 308 3.66 -10.43 4.31
N ILE A 309 3.47 -11.43 3.44
CA ILE A 309 4.54 -11.99 2.60
C ILE A 309 5.10 -10.91 1.68
N ALA A 310 4.25 -10.10 1.05
CA ALA A 310 4.68 -9.03 0.16
C ALA A 310 5.52 -7.98 0.90
N ILE A 311 5.08 -7.50 2.06
CA ILE A 311 5.82 -6.53 2.89
C ILE A 311 7.13 -7.14 3.39
N ALA A 312 7.09 -8.35 3.93
CA ALA A 312 8.29 -9.03 4.43
C ALA A 312 9.31 -9.28 3.31
N LEU A 313 8.85 -9.61 2.10
CA LEU A 313 9.70 -9.78 0.93
C LEU A 313 10.29 -8.45 0.48
N LEU A 314 9.50 -7.38 0.40
CA LEU A 314 9.99 -6.04 0.08
C LEU A 314 11.03 -5.57 1.09
N MET A 315 10.79 -5.75 2.39
CA MET A 315 11.74 -5.43 3.45
C MET A 315 13.04 -6.23 3.32
N LEU A 316 12.94 -7.55 3.08
CA LEU A 316 14.10 -8.40 2.84
C LEU A 316 14.92 -7.94 1.62
N LEU A 317 14.25 -7.59 0.52
CA LEU A 317 14.91 -7.04 -0.68
C LEU A 317 15.61 -5.71 -0.36
N LEU A 318 14.96 -4.83 0.40
CA LEU A 318 15.53 -3.55 0.81
C LEU A 318 16.76 -3.74 1.69
N GLU A 319 16.77 -4.69 2.61
CA GLU A 319 17.94 -4.99 3.42
C GLU A 319 19.16 -5.42 2.56
N PHE A 320 18.93 -6.03 1.39
CA PHE A 320 19.99 -6.40 0.45
C PHE A 320 20.41 -5.24 -0.45
N ILE A 321 19.47 -4.38 -0.86
CA ILE A 321 19.72 -3.24 -1.74
C ILE A 321 20.37 -2.08 -0.97
N TYR A 322 19.97 -1.87 0.27
CA TYR A 322 20.34 -0.67 1.04
C TYR A 322 21.86 -0.51 1.23
N PRO A 323 22.65 -1.56 1.55
CA PRO A 323 24.12 -1.45 1.66
C PRO A 323 24.83 -1.16 0.33
N VAL A 324 24.15 -1.37 -0.81
CA VAL A 324 24.65 -1.02 -2.14
C VAL A 324 24.37 0.45 -2.45
N LEU A 325 23.19 0.96 -2.05
CA LEU A 325 22.79 2.35 -2.25
C LEU A 325 23.52 3.32 -1.35
N ASP A 326 23.72 2.98 -0.08
CA ASP A 326 24.51 3.78 0.86
C ASP A 326 25.64 2.94 1.48
N PRO A 327 26.88 3.04 1.00
CA PRO A 327 28.01 2.30 1.56
C PRO A 327 28.31 2.64 3.03
N ARG A 328 27.80 3.76 3.58
CA ARG A 328 28.07 4.21 4.96
C ARG A 328 27.46 3.27 6.00
N ILE A 329 26.49 2.45 5.63
CA ILE A 329 25.82 1.50 6.53
C ILE A 329 26.43 0.08 6.49
N ARG A 330 27.48 -0.16 5.68
CA ARG A 330 28.07 -1.50 5.45
C ARG A 330 28.62 -2.19 6.70
N THR A 331 28.73 -1.49 7.82
CA THR A 331 29.47 -1.93 9.01
C THR A 331 28.62 -2.47 10.18
N ASN A 332 27.32 -2.74 10.00
CA ASN A 332 26.51 -3.46 11.00
C ASN A 332 25.79 -4.66 10.39
#